data_AF-A0A972AEB5-F1
#
_entry.id   AF-A0A972AEB5-F1
#
_cell.length_a   1.000
_cell.length_b   1.000
_cell.length_c   1.000
_cell.angle_alpha   90.00
_cell.angle_beta   90.00
_cell.angle_gamma   90.00
#
_symmetry.space_group_name_H-M   'P 1'
#
loop_
_entity.id
_entity.type
_entity.pdbx_description
1 polymer ?
#
loop_
_entity_poly.entity_id
_entity_poly.type
_entity_poly.pdbx_seq_one_letter_code
_entity_poly.pdbx_strand_id
1 'polypeptide(L)'
;MKKFIVCLLKVLAVFTGWLALSHVADMYFEHTAVSRLFADLIVFVGVVLVSYVFWLIDHKSFKVVNIEEPFKNIFKGILIGAVWVGVPLVILFIMGKARIVSVNHVDYFILWIISCFFSSVMQGLLIKGYIYQLIEHTYGFAAAVVVSTVLFTVMHHGVFEAGPMTILNIASS
;
A
#
# COMPACT_ATOMS: atom_id res chain seq x y z
N MET A 1 -22.28 20.78 -1.17
CA MET A 1 -21.54 20.77 0.12
C MET A 1 -21.73 19.47 0.91
N LYS A 2 -22.97 19.01 1.16
CA LYS A 2 -23.24 17.78 1.94
C LYS A 2 -22.52 16.52 1.41
N LYS A 3 -22.53 16.28 0.09
CA LYS A 3 -21.86 15.12 -0.56
C LYS A 3 -20.33 15.13 -0.34
N PHE A 4 -19.71 16.31 -0.43
CA PHE A 4 -18.27 16.48 -0.21
C PHE A 4 -17.87 16.19 1.23
N ILE A 5 -18.59 16.77 2.18
CA ILE A 5 -18.31 16.57 3.60
C ILE A 5 -18.45 15.10 3.97
N VAL A 6 -19.50 14.41 3.47
CA VAL A 6 -19.68 12.97 3.73
C VAL A 6 -18.54 12.15 3.13
N CYS A 7 -18.15 12.40 1.88
CA CYS A 7 -17.03 11.70 1.25
C CYS A 7 -15.73 11.93 2.03
N LEU A 8 -15.42 13.18 2.36
CA LEU A 8 -14.22 13.55 3.10
C LEU A 8 -14.18 12.88 4.49
N LEU A 9 -15.30 12.91 5.22
CA LEU A 9 -15.39 12.27 6.54
C LEU A 9 -15.16 10.76 6.45
N LYS A 10 -15.69 10.09 5.43
CA LYS A 10 -15.47 8.65 5.23
C LYS A 10 -14.00 8.34 4.92
N VAL A 11 -13.40 9.09 4.00
CA VAL A 11 -11.97 8.95 3.66
C VAL A 11 -11.11 9.15 4.90
N LEU A 12 -11.34 10.24 5.64
CA LEU A 12 -10.61 10.52 6.87
C LEU A 12 -10.83 9.43 7.92
N ALA A 13 -12.06 8.98 8.15
CA ALA A 13 -12.35 7.95 9.15
C ALA A 13 -11.66 6.62 8.83
N VAL A 14 -11.70 6.17 7.56
CA VAL A 14 -11.02 4.93 7.14
C VAL A 14 -9.50 5.09 7.24
N PHE A 15 -8.97 6.23 6.80
CA PHE A 15 -7.53 6.49 6.81
C PHE A 15 -6.95 6.64 8.21
N THR A 16 -7.61 7.40 9.09
CA THR A 16 -7.18 7.55 10.50
C THR A 16 -7.39 6.27 11.30
N GLY A 17 -8.46 5.51 11.01
CA GLY A 17 -8.67 4.19 11.59
C GLY A 17 -7.52 3.23 11.27
N TRP A 18 -7.06 3.22 10.02
CA TRP A 18 -5.86 2.46 9.65
C TRP A 18 -4.59 2.95 10.36
N LEU A 19 -4.37 4.27 10.43
CA LEU A 19 -3.21 4.85 11.13
C LEU A 19 -3.17 4.43 12.60
N ALA A 20 -4.30 4.55 13.30
CA ALA A 20 -4.42 4.16 14.70
C ALA A 20 -4.15 2.67 14.88
N LEU A 21 -4.74 1.81 14.03
CA LEU A 21 -4.53 0.37 14.09
C LEU A 21 -3.07 -0.01 13.83
N SER A 22 -2.43 0.63 12.86
CA SER A 22 -1.01 0.38 12.53
C SER A 22 -0.10 0.78 13.69
N HIS A 23 -0.34 1.94 14.30
CA HIS A 23 0.42 2.40 15.45
C HIS A 23 0.26 1.47 16.66
N VAL A 24 -0.96 1.01 16.93
CA VAL A 24 -1.24 0.04 17.98
C VAL A 24 -0.50 -1.28 17.70
N ALA A 25 -0.56 -1.79 16.47
CA ALA A 25 0.15 -3.02 16.11
C ALA A 25 1.67 -2.87 16.31
N ASP A 26 2.28 -1.80 15.83
CA ASP A 26 3.72 -1.55 16.01
C ASP A 26 4.13 -1.41 17.49
N MET A 27 3.23 -0.92 18.37
CA MET A 27 3.50 -0.80 19.80
C MET A 27 3.51 -2.15 20.53
N TYR A 28 2.65 -3.09 20.14
CA TYR A 28 2.49 -4.38 20.82
C TYR A 28 3.39 -5.49 20.27
N PHE A 29 3.85 -5.39 19.02
CA PHE A 29 4.63 -6.44 18.37
C PHE A 29 6.10 -6.01 18.20
N GLU A 30 7.02 -6.76 18.81
CA GLU A 30 8.47 -6.55 18.66
C GLU A 30 8.95 -6.69 17.21
N HIS A 31 10.16 -6.22 16.90
CA HIS A 31 10.77 -6.29 15.56
C HIS A 31 11.37 -7.67 15.19
N THR A 32 10.73 -8.77 15.60
CA THR A 32 11.06 -10.11 15.08
C THR A 32 10.24 -10.42 13.84
N ALA A 33 10.69 -11.35 12.99
CA ALA A 33 9.99 -11.71 11.76
C ALA A 33 8.56 -12.23 12.00
N VAL A 34 8.36 -12.99 13.09
CA VAL A 34 7.05 -13.54 13.47
C VAL A 34 6.13 -12.42 13.96
N SER A 35 6.61 -11.59 14.89
CA SER A 35 5.85 -10.47 15.43
C SER A 35 5.45 -9.48 14.34
N ARG A 36 6.35 -9.19 13.39
CA ARG A 36 6.04 -8.33 12.25
C ARG A 36 4.94 -8.90 11.36
N LEU A 37 5.00 -10.20 11.07
CA LEU A 37 3.96 -10.86 10.30
C LEU A 37 2.58 -10.75 10.99
N PHE A 38 2.52 -10.94 12.31
CA PHE A 38 1.27 -10.78 13.05
C PHE A 38 0.77 -9.33 13.06
N ALA A 39 1.66 -8.36 13.24
CA ALA A 39 1.31 -6.94 13.15
C ALA A 39 0.68 -6.61 11.78
N ASP A 40 1.37 -6.99 10.70
CA ASP A 40 0.90 -6.75 9.33
C ASP A 40 -0.42 -7.48 9.05
N LEU A 41 -0.61 -8.70 9.59
CA LEU A 41 -1.84 -9.48 9.43
C LEU A 41 -3.02 -8.84 10.18
N ILE A 42 -2.82 -8.34 11.40
CA ILE A 42 -3.86 -7.65 12.17
C ILE A 42 -4.30 -6.38 11.46
N VAL A 43 -3.34 -5.59 10.97
CA VAL A 43 -3.64 -4.37 10.20
C VAL A 43 -4.37 -4.72 8.91
N PHE A 44 -3.92 -5.75 8.18
CA PHE A 44 -4.59 -6.24 6.98
C PHE A 44 -6.05 -6.62 7.25
N VAL A 45 -6.30 -7.47 8.25
CA VAL A 45 -7.65 -7.90 8.63
C VAL A 45 -8.50 -6.70 9.04
N GLY A 46 -7.95 -5.76 9.82
CA GLY A 46 -8.66 -4.55 10.20
C GLY A 46 -9.06 -3.69 9.01
N VAL A 47 -8.17 -3.48 8.03
CA VAL A 47 -8.48 -2.74 6.79
C VAL A 47 -9.54 -3.46 5.97
N VAL A 48 -9.47 -4.78 5.85
CA VAL A 48 -10.50 -5.58 5.16
C VAL A 48 -11.87 -5.39 5.82
N LEU A 49 -11.94 -5.51 7.14
CA LEU A 49 -13.18 -5.37 7.90
C LEU A 49 -13.76 -3.96 7.79
N VAL A 50 -12.93 -2.93 7.99
CA VAL A 50 -13.36 -1.53 7.87
C VAL A 50 -13.84 -1.23 6.45
N SER A 51 -13.08 -1.64 5.44
CA SER A 51 -13.46 -1.45 4.03
C SER A 51 -14.79 -2.14 3.71
N TYR A 52 -15.00 -3.35 4.23
CA TYR A 52 -16.25 -4.09 4.06
C TYR A 52 -17.43 -3.40 4.75
N VAL A 53 -17.27 -2.94 6.00
CA VAL A 53 -18.32 -2.22 6.74
C VAL A 53 -18.72 -0.95 6.02
N PHE A 54 -17.76 -0.13 5.59
CA PHE A 54 -18.06 1.09 4.87
C PHE A 54 -18.68 0.83 3.49
N TRP A 55 -18.26 -0.24 2.82
CA TRP A 55 -18.91 -0.69 1.58
C TRP A 55 -20.38 -1.08 1.77
N LEU A 56 -20.72 -1.70 2.91
CA LEU A 56 -22.12 -1.97 3.27
C LEU A 56 -22.91 -0.68 3.56
N ILE A 57 -22.29 0.28 4.26
CA ILE A 57 -22.89 1.61 4.49
C ILE A 57 -23.17 2.34 3.17
N ASP A 58 -22.31 2.16 2.17
CA ASP A 58 -22.48 2.66 0.80
C ASP A 58 -23.37 1.77 -0.08
N HIS A 59 -24.14 0.86 0.53
CA HIS A 59 -25.10 -0.03 -0.13
C HIS A 59 -24.51 -0.82 -1.30
N LYS A 60 -23.22 -1.14 -1.24
CA LYS A 60 -22.50 -1.86 -2.29
C LYS A 60 -22.55 -1.17 -3.67
N SER A 61 -22.61 0.16 -3.68
CA SER A 61 -22.78 0.98 -4.90
C SER A 61 -21.65 0.88 -5.93
N PHE A 62 -20.48 0.39 -5.52
CA PHE A 62 -19.32 0.18 -6.38
C PHE A 62 -18.58 -1.12 -6.00
N LYS A 63 -17.70 -1.62 -6.87
CA LYS A 63 -16.86 -2.79 -6.55
C LYS A 63 -15.57 -2.31 -5.87
N VAL A 64 -15.29 -2.80 -4.66
CA VAL A 64 -14.09 -2.41 -3.89
C VAL A 64 -12.82 -3.08 -4.41
N VAL A 65 -12.91 -4.35 -4.80
CA VAL A 65 -11.78 -5.12 -5.34
C VAL A 65 -12.26 -5.86 -6.57
N ASN A 66 -11.45 -5.83 -7.64
CA ASN A 66 -11.65 -6.70 -8.79
C ASN A 66 -10.61 -7.83 -8.77
N ILE A 67 -11.03 -9.04 -8.41
CA ILE A 67 -10.18 -10.22 -8.36
C ILE A 67 -10.44 -11.06 -9.61
N GLU A 68 -9.87 -10.63 -10.73
CA GLU A 68 -9.84 -11.40 -11.96
C GLU A 68 -8.50 -12.12 -12.08
N GLU A 69 -8.51 -13.40 -12.44
CA GLU A 69 -7.31 -14.22 -12.71
C GLU A 69 -6.14 -14.00 -11.71
N PRO A 70 -6.35 -14.17 -10.38
CA PRO A 70 -5.41 -13.70 -9.35
C PRO A 70 -4.00 -14.26 -9.52
N PHE A 71 -3.86 -15.56 -9.79
CA PHE A 71 -2.55 -16.19 -10.01
C PHE A 71 -1.80 -15.64 -11.22
N LYS A 72 -2.51 -15.41 -12.32
CA LYS A 72 -1.93 -14.86 -13.56
C LYS A 72 -1.49 -13.41 -13.33
N ASN A 73 -2.29 -12.63 -12.61
CA ASN A 73 -1.97 -11.24 -12.32
C ASN A 73 -0.82 -11.11 -11.31
N ILE A 74 -0.74 -11.99 -10.31
CA ILE A 74 0.43 -12.09 -9.42
C ILE A 74 1.68 -12.43 -10.24
N PHE A 75 1.63 -13.44 -11.11
CA PHE A 75 2.77 -13.84 -11.92
C PHE A 75 3.24 -12.71 -12.85
N LYS A 76 2.31 -12.02 -13.52
CA LYS A 76 2.60 -10.83 -14.32
C LYS A 76 3.26 -9.74 -13.47
N GLY A 77 2.73 -9.48 -12.28
CA GLY A 77 3.27 -8.48 -11.35
C GLY A 77 4.71 -8.80 -10.95
N ILE A 78 5.01 -10.07 -10.61
CA ILE A 78 6.37 -10.52 -10.31
C ILE A 78 7.29 -10.30 -11.51
N LEU A 79 6.87 -10.68 -12.71
CA LEU A 79 7.68 -10.54 -13.92
C LEU A 79 7.97 -9.07 -14.24
N ILE A 80 6.94 -8.22 -14.23
CA ILE A 80 7.09 -6.78 -14.48
C ILE A 80 7.97 -6.15 -13.41
N GLY A 81 7.76 -6.47 -12.13
CA GLY A 81 8.59 -5.97 -11.03
C GLY A 81 10.05 -6.40 -11.15
N ALA A 82 10.31 -7.66 -11.50
CA ALA A 82 11.66 -8.17 -11.72
C ALA A 82 12.36 -7.45 -12.88
N VAL A 83 11.66 -7.17 -13.99
CA VAL A 83 12.22 -6.40 -15.11
C VAL A 83 12.46 -4.94 -14.69
N TRP A 84 11.48 -4.33 -14.02
CA TRP A 84 11.54 -2.93 -13.59
C TRP A 84 12.71 -2.63 -12.66
N VAL A 85 13.00 -3.53 -11.72
CA VAL A 85 14.13 -3.39 -10.78
C VAL A 85 15.43 -3.94 -11.38
N GLY A 86 15.34 -5.08 -12.07
CA GLY A 86 16.50 -5.81 -12.59
C GLY A 86 17.22 -5.08 -13.72
N VAL A 87 16.49 -4.45 -14.65
CA VAL A 87 17.10 -3.76 -15.79
C VAL A 87 17.96 -2.57 -15.35
N PRO A 88 17.48 -1.61 -14.53
CA PRO A 88 18.32 -0.54 -14.01
C PRO A 88 19.52 -1.07 -13.22
N LEU A 89 19.33 -2.12 -12.41
CA LEU A 89 20.41 -2.71 -11.63
C LEU A 89 21.52 -3.28 -12.53
N VAL A 90 21.15 -4.03 -13.58
CA VAL A 90 22.09 -4.57 -14.57
C VAL A 90 22.84 -3.45 -15.30
N ILE A 91 22.14 -2.38 -15.69
CA ILE A 91 22.78 -1.20 -16.31
C ILE A 91 23.84 -0.60 -15.36
N LEU A 92 23.51 -0.44 -14.07
CA LEU A 92 24.45 0.09 -13.09
C LEU A 92 25.68 -0.82 -12.90
N PHE A 93 25.51 -2.14 -12.97
CA PHE A 93 26.63 -3.09 -12.94
C PHE A 93 27.50 -2.96 -14.19
N ILE A 94 26.91 -2.90 -15.39
CA ILE A 94 27.66 -2.75 -16.66
C ILE A 94 28.44 -1.42 -16.69
N MET A 95 27.87 -0.34 -16.16
CA MET A 95 28.53 0.96 -16.04
C MET A 95 29.62 1.01 -14.95
N GLY A 96 29.82 -0.07 -14.19
CA GLY A 96 30.76 -0.12 -13.07
C GLY A 96 30.35 0.78 -11.89
N LYS A 97 29.09 1.19 -11.81
CA LYS A 97 28.53 2.03 -10.74
C LYS A 97 27.98 1.22 -9.57
N ALA A 98 27.58 -0.03 -9.80
CA ALA A 98 27.19 -0.98 -8.77
C ALA A 98 28.23 -2.09 -8.61
N ARG A 99 28.50 -2.50 -7.36
CA ARG A 99 29.31 -3.67 -7.02
C ARG A 99 28.71 -4.38 -5.81
N ILE A 100 28.81 -5.71 -5.78
CA ILE A 100 28.45 -6.48 -4.59
C ILE A 100 29.60 -6.34 -3.60
N VAL A 101 29.35 -5.66 -2.48
CA VAL A 101 30.35 -5.44 -1.41
C VAL A 101 30.28 -6.55 -0.37
N SER A 102 29.07 -7.01 -0.04
CA SER A 102 28.81 -8.08 0.92
C SER A 102 27.45 -8.71 0.63
N VAL A 103 27.23 -9.90 1.18
CA VAL A 103 25.94 -10.59 1.17
C VAL A 103 25.46 -10.73 2.60
N ASN A 104 24.33 -10.07 2.91
CA ASN A 104 23.71 -10.18 4.24
C ASN A 104 22.81 -11.42 4.27
N HIS A 105 22.97 -12.23 5.30
CA HIS A 105 22.04 -13.33 5.59
C HIS A 105 20.89 -12.76 6.41
N VAL A 106 19.67 -13.00 5.97
CA VAL A 106 18.44 -12.55 6.63
C VAL A 106 17.74 -13.78 7.20
N ASP A 107 17.75 -13.91 8.51
CA ASP A 107 17.01 -14.96 9.19
C ASP A 107 15.51 -14.81 8.93
N TYR A 108 14.83 -15.95 8.80
CA TYR A 108 13.38 -16.00 8.55
C TYR A 108 12.94 -15.23 7.29
N PHE A 109 13.78 -15.17 6.25
CA PHE A 109 13.53 -14.45 5.01
C PHE A 109 12.13 -14.68 4.40
N ILE A 110 11.62 -15.92 4.45
CA ILE A 110 10.28 -16.25 3.94
C ILE A 110 9.19 -15.50 4.73
N LEU A 111 9.31 -15.38 6.06
CA LEU A 111 8.34 -14.65 6.87
C LEU A 111 8.33 -13.16 6.51
N TRP A 112 9.51 -12.57 6.26
CA TRP A 112 9.61 -11.19 5.78
C TRP A 112 8.91 -10.99 4.44
N ILE A 113 9.08 -11.91 3.48
CA ILE A 113 8.38 -11.85 2.20
C ILE A 113 6.85 -11.88 2.40
N ILE A 114 6.36 -12.79 3.25
CA ILE A 114 4.93 -12.91 3.53
C ILE A 114 4.39 -11.64 4.21
N SER A 115 5.16 -11.08 5.15
CA SER A 115 4.83 -9.82 5.83
C SER A 115 4.72 -8.67 4.82
N CYS A 116 5.74 -8.49 3.96
CA CYS A 116 5.73 -7.50 2.89
C CYS A 116 4.55 -7.68 1.94
N PHE A 117 4.17 -8.93 1.63
CA PHE A 117 3.00 -9.23 0.82
C PHE A 117 1.70 -8.73 1.48
N PHE A 118 1.45 -9.09 2.74
CA PHE A 118 0.25 -8.62 3.45
C PHE A 118 0.22 -7.10 3.59
N SER A 119 1.36 -6.49 3.92
CA SER A 119 1.52 -5.04 3.97
C SER A 119 1.16 -4.39 2.62
N SER A 120 1.68 -4.93 1.51
CA SER A 120 1.42 -4.39 0.17
C SER A 120 -0.05 -4.53 -0.24
N VAL A 121 -0.66 -5.70 0.01
CA VAL A 121 -2.09 -5.93 -0.28
C VAL A 121 -2.97 -5.01 0.58
N MET A 122 -2.64 -4.86 1.86
CA MET A 122 -3.35 -3.98 2.80
C MET A 122 -3.34 -2.53 2.32
N GLN A 123 -2.17 -1.98 1.97
CA GLN A 123 -2.04 -0.61 1.46
C GLN A 123 -2.80 -0.44 0.13
N GLY A 124 -2.74 -1.44 -0.75
CA GLY A 124 -3.50 -1.47 -1.99
C GLY A 124 -5.01 -1.43 -1.74
N LEU A 125 -5.51 -2.23 -0.80
CA LEU A 125 -6.93 -2.26 -0.43
C LEU A 125 -7.41 -0.96 0.20
N LEU A 126 -6.59 -0.37 1.08
CA LEU A 126 -6.89 0.90 1.74
C LEU A 126 -7.03 2.03 0.72
N ILE A 127 -6.01 2.23 -0.11
CA ILE A 127 -5.90 3.37 -1.01
C ILE A 127 -6.63 3.11 -2.33
N LYS A 128 -6.26 2.06 -3.06
CA LYS A 128 -6.78 1.75 -4.40
C LYS A 128 -8.09 0.93 -4.36
N GLY A 129 -8.45 0.39 -3.19
CA GLY A 129 -9.74 -0.24 -2.96
C GLY A 129 -10.81 0.77 -2.56
N TYR A 130 -11.21 0.78 -1.27
CA TYR A 130 -12.40 1.52 -0.85
C TYR A 130 -12.28 3.03 -1.08
N ILE A 131 -11.17 3.66 -0.70
CA ILE A 131 -10.99 5.12 -0.78
C ILE A 131 -11.04 5.59 -2.24
N TYR A 132 -10.24 4.98 -3.12
CA TYR A 132 -10.22 5.31 -4.54
C TYR A 132 -11.60 5.14 -5.17
N GLN A 133 -12.25 4.00 -4.96
CA GLN A 133 -13.56 3.70 -5.56
C GLN A 133 -14.66 4.63 -5.06
N LEU A 134 -14.63 5.00 -3.77
CA LEU A 134 -15.54 6.00 -3.20
C LEU A 134 -15.38 7.35 -3.90
N ILE A 135 -14.14 7.82 -4.07
CA ILE A 135 -13.86 9.11 -4.70
C ILE A 135 -14.20 9.08 -6.19
N GLU A 136 -13.83 8.00 -6.89
CA GLU A 136 -14.13 7.82 -8.32
C GLU A 136 -15.63 7.84 -8.57
N HIS A 137 -16.41 7.10 -7.79
CA HIS A 137 -17.86 7.08 -7.89
C HIS A 137 -18.50 8.46 -7.54
N THR A 138 -17.84 9.25 -6.69
CA THR A 138 -18.40 10.52 -6.18
C THR A 138 -18.03 11.73 -7.06
N TYR A 139 -16.80 11.76 -7.58
CA TYR A 139 -16.13 12.90 -8.23
C TYR A 139 -15.41 12.55 -9.54
N GLY A 140 -15.35 11.28 -9.93
CA GLY A 140 -14.72 10.81 -11.16
C GLY A 140 -13.24 10.43 -11.00
N PHE A 141 -12.73 9.81 -12.06
CA PHE A 141 -11.39 9.22 -12.15
C PHE A 141 -10.27 10.20 -11.76
N ALA A 142 -10.26 11.42 -12.32
CA ALA A 142 -9.18 12.38 -12.09
C ALA A 142 -9.04 12.77 -10.60
N ALA A 143 -10.16 12.97 -9.91
CA ALA A 143 -10.16 13.27 -8.48
C ALA A 143 -9.66 12.06 -7.66
N ALA A 144 -10.06 10.84 -8.03
CA ALA A 144 -9.64 9.63 -7.36
C ALA A 144 -8.11 9.43 -7.45
N VAL A 145 -7.54 9.60 -8.65
CA VAL A 145 -6.09 9.53 -8.87
C VAL A 145 -5.38 10.56 -7.99
N VAL A 146 -5.70 11.85 -8.13
CA VAL A 146 -5.00 12.93 -7.40
C VAL A 146 -5.07 12.72 -5.88
N VAL A 147 -6.25 12.46 -5.33
CA VAL A 147 -6.42 12.30 -3.88
C VAL A 147 -5.74 11.03 -3.39
N SER A 148 -5.84 9.91 -4.12
CA SER A 148 -5.17 8.66 -3.74
C SER A 148 -3.65 8.79 -3.73
N THR A 149 -3.05 9.50 -4.70
CA THR A 149 -1.60 9.76 -4.75
C THR A 149 -1.15 10.63 -3.58
N VAL A 150 -1.91 11.68 -3.24
CA VAL A 150 -1.63 12.53 -2.07
C VAL A 150 -1.69 11.70 -0.79
N LEU A 151 -2.74 10.90 -0.59
CA LEU A 151 -2.87 10.06 0.59
C LEU A 151 -1.74 9.03 0.68
N PHE A 152 -1.39 8.37 -0.42
CA PHE A 152 -0.29 7.40 -0.46
C PHE A 152 1.05 8.06 -0.12
N THR A 153 1.30 9.28 -0.59
CA THR A 153 2.51 10.05 -0.23
C THR A 153 2.53 10.39 1.25
N VAL A 154 1.40 10.82 1.83
CA VAL A 154 1.28 11.12 3.26
C VAL A 154 1.49 9.90 4.15
N MET A 155 1.09 8.70 3.71
CA MET A 155 1.39 7.44 4.43
C MET A 155 2.89 7.23 4.64
N HIS A 156 3.71 7.78 3.75
CA HIS A 156 5.17 7.65 3.79
C HIS A 156 5.80 8.96 4.27
N HIS A 157 5.33 9.53 5.37
CA HIS A 157 5.77 10.85 5.85
C HIS A 157 7.29 11.02 5.98
N GLY A 158 8.05 9.95 6.25
CA GLY A 158 9.53 9.99 6.29
C GLY A 158 10.19 10.39 4.96
N VAL A 159 9.42 10.42 3.88
CA VAL A 159 9.87 10.80 2.53
C VAL A 159 10.04 12.31 2.38
N PHE A 160 9.30 13.09 3.18
CA PHE A 160 9.50 14.55 3.23
C PHE A 160 10.87 14.90 3.82
N GLU A 161 11.43 14.05 4.68
CA GLU A 161 12.75 14.22 5.26
C GLU A 161 13.87 13.79 4.30
N ALA A 162 13.58 12.84 3.39
CA ALA A 162 14.53 12.30 2.41
C ALA A 162 14.68 13.16 1.13
N GLY A 163 13.97 14.27 1.02
CA GLY A 163 14.09 15.26 -0.05
C GLY A 163 13.23 15.02 -1.31
N PRO A 164 13.23 15.98 -2.27
CA PRO A 164 12.26 16.04 -3.37
C PRO A 164 12.26 14.84 -4.31
N MET A 165 13.42 14.22 -4.53
CA MET A 165 13.53 13.06 -5.42
C MET A 165 12.78 11.85 -4.87
N THR A 166 12.78 11.66 -3.55
CA THR A 166 12.08 10.57 -2.89
C THR A 166 10.56 10.79 -2.94
N ILE A 167 10.12 12.05 -2.82
CA ILE A 167 8.71 12.44 -2.99
C ILE A 167 8.21 12.13 -4.41
N LEU A 168 8.99 12.52 -5.43
CA LEU A 168 8.61 12.28 -6.83
C LEU A 168 8.53 10.79 -7.17
N ASN A 169 9.44 9.98 -6.64
CA ASN A 169 9.43 8.53 -6.86
C ASN A 169 8.13 7.88 -6.34
N ILE A 170 7.67 8.28 -5.16
CA ILE A 170 6.43 7.75 -4.57
C ILE A 170 5.18 8.33 -5.25
N ALA A 171 5.22 9.59 -5.66
CA ALA A 171 4.09 10.17 -6.40
C ALA A 171 3.88 9.49 -7.77
N SER A 172 4.92 8.87 -8.33
CA SER A 172 4.88 8.15 -9.60
C SER A 172 4.50 6.66 -9.51
N SER A 173 4.34 6.11 -8.30
CA SER A 173 4.00 4.69 -8.03
C SER A 173 2.50 4.45 -7.75
#